data_AF-A0A8T4CCR1-F1
#
_entry.id   AF-A0A8T4CCR1-F1
#
_cell.length_a   1.000
_cell.length_b   1.000
_cell.length_c   1.000
_cell.angle_alpha   90.00
_cell.angle_beta   90.00
_cell.angle_gamma   90.00
#
_symmetry.space_group_name_H-M   'P 1'
#
loop_
_entity.id
_entity.type
_entity.pdbx_description
1 polymer ?
#
loop_
_entity_poly.entity_id
_entity_poly.type
_entity_poly.pdbx_seq_one_letter_code
_entity_poly.pdbx_strand_id
1 'polypeptide(L)'
;MDETDRRLALALGRGHGLSLRRLADQLGLSPSAVHKRLRAMQGRGVLGRLPLVPNPVFFDAMETMVFGQSGAGPVEGALRALGRSPCTSRVMIAGGNEIFVWAVISSMSELERYADFVRREARMPESSVGILRPAVRAAPGARRPGRLDFRIMRALREDCRRPLVSVGRSLGVSARTVGRRLRRLTETGAVRTPLPVRPFNAGDLLAVLRMRLREPRSRQPAAGGLPPGVLSVESFTNIPQWSLGFLWGRDLSDVAAIRQALERSTRCVFGVLNFVWLVRDYPTWLDKVMARLAETGPGGPAGPAGRAGLPRGDLDVHTRLDTYRRALAQALEDGVITDDEEAILRALRESLDISHREHRRMVAALRPAKE
;
A
#
# COMPACT_ATOMS: atom_id res chain seq x y z
N MET A 1 -12.52 -15.23 -21.47
CA MET A 1 -12.23 -16.12 -20.32
C MET A 1 -13.55 -16.63 -19.75
N ASP A 2 -13.62 -17.78 -19.08
CA ASP A 2 -14.86 -18.21 -18.41
C ASP A 2 -14.95 -17.68 -16.96
N GLU A 3 -16.14 -17.78 -16.34
CA GLU A 3 -16.38 -17.29 -14.99
C GLU A 3 -15.53 -18.03 -13.94
N THR A 4 -15.29 -19.32 -14.15
CA THR A 4 -14.48 -20.15 -13.26
C THR A 4 -13.03 -19.64 -13.22
N ASP A 5 -12.47 -19.28 -14.38
CA ASP A 5 -11.14 -18.72 -14.45
C ASP A 5 -11.03 -17.36 -13.76
N ARG A 6 -12.05 -16.49 -13.92
CA ARG A 6 -12.12 -15.20 -13.22
C ARG A 6 -12.17 -15.39 -11.71
N ARG A 7 -13.02 -16.31 -11.22
CA ARG A 7 -13.11 -16.66 -9.79
C ARG A 7 -11.79 -17.23 -9.27
N LEU A 8 -11.12 -18.07 -10.06
CA LEU A 8 -9.81 -18.62 -9.70
C LEU A 8 -8.75 -17.52 -9.59
N ALA A 9 -8.69 -16.61 -10.55
CA ALA A 9 -7.78 -15.47 -10.51
C ALA A 9 -8.07 -14.57 -9.30
N LEU A 10 -9.33 -14.19 -9.06
CA LEU A 10 -9.72 -13.42 -7.87
C LEU A 10 -9.34 -14.13 -6.56
N ALA A 11 -9.57 -15.44 -6.47
CA ALA A 11 -9.22 -16.23 -5.30
C ALA A 11 -7.70 -16.27 -5.05
N LEU A 12 -6.88 -16.30 -6.11
CA LEU A 12 -5.42 -16.20 -5.99
C LEU A 12 -4.95 -14.87 -5.40
N GLY A 13 -5.57 -13.75 -5.80
CA GLY A 13 -5.21 -12.43 -5.27
C GLY A 13 -5.63 -12.19 -3.83
N ARG A 14 -6.72 -12.85 -3.41
CA ARG A 14 -7.29 -12.71 -2.06
C ARG A 14 -6.72 -13.73 -1.07
N GLY A 15 -6.22 -14.86 -1.57
CA GLY A 15 -5.76 -16.00 -0.80
C GLY A 15 -4.25 -16.00 -0.55
N HIS A 16 -3.82 -15.25 0.46
CA HIS A 16 -2.48 -15.42 1.02
C HIS A 16 -2.31 -16.83 1.59
N GLY A 17 -1.56 -17.69 0.88
CA GLY A 17 -1.22 -19.03 1.36
C GLY A 17 -2.29 -20.11 1.13
N LEU A 18 -3.27 -19.89 0.26
CA LEU A 18 -4.13 -20.98 -0.18
C LEU A 18 -3.31 -21.97 -1.03
N SER A 19 -3.29 -23.24 -0.61
CA SER A 19 -2.75 -24.30 -1.46
C SER A 19 -3.64 -24.46 -2.69
N LEU A 20 -3.07 -24.94 -3.80
CA LEU A 20 -3.86 -25.27 -4.99
C LEU A 20 -5.01 -26.24 -4.67
N ARG A 21 -4.85 -27.09 -3.64
CA ARG A 21 -5.91 -27.96 -3.13
C ARG A 21 -7.06 -27.16 -2.52
N ARG A 22 -6.78 -26.23 -1.61
CA ARG A 22 -7.83 -25.37 -1.04
C ARG A 22 -8.55 -24.53 -2.10
N LEU A 23 -7.83 -24.03 -3.10
CA LEU A 23 -8.44 -23.33 -4.23
C LEU A 23 -9.34 -24.26 -5.06
N ALA A 24 -8.90 -25.51 -5.26
CA ALA A 24 -9.68 -26.52 -5.95
C ALA A 24 -10.97 -26.83 -5.18
N ASP A 25 -10.87 -27.08 -3.87
CA ASP A 25 -12.02 -27.36 -2.99
C ASP A 25 -13.02 -26.19 -2.98
N GLN A 26 -12.53 -24.95 -2.85
CA GLN A 26 -13.38 -23.75 -2.85
C GLN A 26 -14.13 -23.50 -4.17
N LEU A 27 -13.59 -23.99 -5.28
CA LEU A 27 -14.15 -23.80 -6.61
C LEU A 27 -14.88 -25.04 -7.12
N GLY A 28 -14.94 -26.12 -6.34
CA GLY A 28 -15.50 -27.40 -6.77
C GLY A 28 -14.73 -28.02 -7.95
N LEU A 29 -13.42 -27.79 -8.02
CA LEU A 29 -12.55 -28.26 -9.09
C LEU A 29 -11.59 -29.34 -8.57
N SER A 30 -11.01 -30.12 -9.49
CA SER A 30 -9.86 -30.94 -9.17
C SER A 30 -8.56 -30.10 -9.16
N PRO A 31 -7.52 -30.47 -8.39
CA PRO A 31 -6.23 -29.77 -8.43
C PRO A 31 -5.60 -29.73 -9.83
N SER A 32 -5.81 -30.77 -10.64
CA SER A 32 -5.34 -30.81 -12.03
C SER A 32 -6.07 -29.79 -12.92
N ALA A 33 -7.40 -29.66 -12.75
CA ALA A 33 -8.20 -28.67 -13.46
C ALA A 33 -7.77 -27.23 -13.12
N VAL A 34 -7.52 -26.95 -11.84
CA VAL A 34 -6.95 -25.66 -11.40
C VAL A 34 -5.61 -25.40 -12.09
N HIS A 35 -4.68 -26.36 -12.06
CA HIS A 35 -3.36 -26.20 -12.66
C HIS A 35 -3.42 -25.94 -14.17
N LYS A 36 -4.28 -26.68 -14.89
CA LYS A 36 -4.51 -26.48 -16.33
C LYS A 36 -5.03 -25.07 -16.64
N ARG A 37 -6.02 -24.59 -15.86
CA ARG A 37 -6.60 -23.25 -16.01
C ARG A 37 -5.59 -22.14 -15.71
N LEU A 38 -4.81 -22.27 -14.63
CA LEU A 38 -3.73 -21.32 -14.31
C LEU A 38 -2.70 -21.21 -15.46
N ARG A 39 -2.25 -22.35 -16.01
CA ARG A 39 -1.33 -22.36 -17.14
C ARG A 39 -1.93 -21.74 -18.39
N ALA A 40 -3.20 -22.01 -18.69
CA ALA A 40 -3.89 -21.39 -19.83
C ALA A 40 -3.97 -19.86 -19.68
N MET A 41 -4.30 -19.37 -18.47
CA MET A 41 -4.30 -17.94 -18.18
C MET A 41 -2.94 -17.28 -18.32
N GLN A 42 -1.89 -17.98 -17.89
CA GLN A 42 -0.51 -17.51 -18.07
C GLN A 42 -0.10 -17.48 -19.54
N GLY A 43 -0.42 -18.53 -20.29
CA GLY A 43 -0.11 -18.62 -21.72
C GLY A 43 -0.78 -17.52 -22.54
N ARG A 44 -1.97 -17.07 -22.12
CA ARG A 44 -2.69 -15.93 -22.72
C ARG A 44 -2.27 -14.56 -22.17
N GLY A 45 -1.34 -14.52 -21.20
CA GLY A 45 -0.91 -13.28 -20.55
C GLY A 45 -1.95 -12.64 -19.63
N VAL A 46 -3.08 -13.29 -19.36
CA VAL A 46 -4.13 -12.80 -18.45
C VAL A 46 -3.65 -12.83 -17.00
N LEU A 47 -2.93 -13.88 -16.64
CA LEU A 47 -2.29 -14.02 -15.33
C LEU A 47 -0.78 -13.85 -15.48
N GLY A 48 -0.25 -12.76 -14.92
CA GLY A 48 1.18 -12.48 -14.92
C GLY A 48 1.98 -13.35 -13.96
N ARG A 49 3.23 -12.95 -13.73
CA ARG A 49 4.01 -13.44 -12.59
C ARG A 49 3.36 -12.92 -11.30
N LEU A 50 3.39 -13.69 -10.22
CA LEU A 50 2.77 -13.32 -8.94
C LEU A 50 3.84 -12.75 -8.00
N PRO A 51 4.09 -11.44 -7.99
CA PRO A 51 5.22 -10.90 -7.25
C PRO A 51 4.96 -10.98 -5.74
N LEU A 52 5.98 -11.31 -4.96
CA LEU A 52 5.98 -11.09 -3.52
C LEU A 52 6.50 -9.68 -3.24
N VAL A 53 5.63 -8.78 -2.79
CA VAL A 53 6.01 -7.39 -2.52
C VAL A 53 6.01 -7.12 -1.01
N PRO A 54 6.96 -6.31 -0.51
CA PRO A 54 6.99 -5.91 0.90
C PRO A 54 5.73 -5.09 1.25
N ASN A 55 5.28 -5.21 2.50
CA ASN A 55 4.33 -4.26 3.04
C ASN A 55 5.07 -2.98 3.48
N PRO A 56 4.77 -1.81 2.89
CA PRO A 56 5.49 -0.56 3.18
C PRO A 56 5.48 -0.14 4.66
N VAL A 57 4.47 -0.58 5.43
CA VAL A 57 4.37 -0.32 6.88
C VAL A 57 5.61 -0.80 7.64
N PHE A 58 6.29 -1.86 7.19
CA PHE A 58 7.51 -2.37 7.83
C PHE A 58 8.77 -1.56 7.51
N PHE A 59 8.64 -0.53 6.67
CA PHE A 59 9.71 0.34 6.19
C PHE A 59 9.40 1.81 6.48
N ASP A 60 8.51 2.07 7.45
CA ASP A 60 8.06 3.41 7.83
C ASP A 60 7.54 4.21 6.61
N ALA A 61 6.89 3.50 5.69
CA ALA A 61 6.38 4.05 4.45
C ALA A 61 4.88 3.79 4.32
N MET A 62 4.22 4.67 3.57
CA MET A 62 2.80 4.62 3.27
C MET A 62 2.57 4.53 1.76
N GLU A 63 1.49 3.86 1.38
CA GLU A 63 1.00 3.91 0.00
C GLU A 63 0.08 5.11 -0.16
N THR A 64 0.26 5.81 -1.26
CA THR A 64 -0.54 6.99 -1.59
C THR A 64 -1.02 6.88 -3.03
N MET A 65 -2.08 7.61 -3.34
CA MET A 65 -2.60 7.74 -4.68
C MET A 65 -2.89 9.20 -4.99
N VAL A 66 -2.32 9.71 -6.07
CA VAL A 66 -2.72 10.99 -6.65
C VAL A 66 -3.59 10.69 -7.87
N PHE A 67 -4.79 11.24 -7.93
CA PHE A 67 -5.73 10.93 -9.00
C PHE A 67 -6.61 12.11 -9.40
N GLY A 68 -7.05 12.12 -10.65
CA GLY A 68 -7.82 13.20 -11.25
C GLY A 68 -7.69 13.24 -12.76
N GLN A 69 -8.36 14.21 -13.39
CA GLN A 69 -8.25 14.41 -14.84
C GLN A 69 -6.93 15.09 -15.20
N SER A 70 -6.30 14.61 -16.26
CA SER A 70 -5.03 15.11 -16.78
C SER A 70 -5.24 15.92 -18.06
N GLY A 71 -4.65 17.11 -18.10
CA GLY A 71 -4.49 17.92 -19.30
C GLY A 71 -3.12 17.73 -19.99
N ALA A 72 -2.37 16.68 -19.62
CA ALA A 72 -1.07 16.42 -20.22
C ALA A 72 -1.20 16.09 -21.71
N GLY A 73 -0.13 16.38 -22.47
CA GLY A 73 0.00 15.99 -23.88
C GLY A 73 0.05 14.46 -24.06
N PRO A 74 0.78 13.93 -25.06
CA PRO A 74 0.79 12.49 -25.32
C PRO A 74 1.01 11.67 -24.06
N VAL A 75 0.11 10.72 -23.79
CA VAL A 75 0.07 9.89 -22.58
C VAL A 75 1.44 9.28 -22.25
N GLU A 76 2.17 8.84 -23.28
CA GLU A 76 3.52 8.28 -23.12
C GLU A 76 4.54 9.27 -22.52
N GLY A 77 4.40 10.57 -22.83
CA GLY A 77 5.23 11.62 -22.24
C GLY A 77 4.98 11.75 -20.75
N ALA A 78 3.71 11.82 -20.34
CA ALA A 78 3.31 11.89 -18.94
C ALA A 78 3.76 10.65 -18.16
N LEU A 79 3.59 9.46 -18.73
CA LEU A 79 4.05 8.20 -18.13
C LEU A 79 5.56 8.19 -17.91
N ARG A 80 6.35 8.56 -18.92
CA ARG A 80 7.81 8.66 -18.78
C ARG A 80 8.21 9.69 -17.73
N ALA A 81 7.56 10.85 -17.69
CA ALA A 81 7.85 11.90 -16.72
C ALA A 81 7.56 11.43 -15.29
N LEU A 82 6.36 10.92 -15.03
CA LEU A 82 5.96 10.36 -13.73
C LEU A 82 6.90 9.23 -13.29
N GLY A 83 7.25 8.33 -14.20
CA GLY A 83 8.15 7.20 -13.94
C GLY A 83 9.59 7.57 -13.59
N ARG A 84 10.01 8.83 -13.73
CA ARG A 84 11.34 9.30 -13.27
C ARG A 84 11.41 9.42 -11.75
N SER A 85 10.26 9.60 -11.08
CA SER A 85 10.25 9.67 -9.62
C SER A 85 10.43 8.27 -9.04
N PRO A 86 11.36 8.08 -8.09
CA PRO A 86 11.53 6.81 -7.40
C PRO A 86 10.36 6.50 -6.43
N CYS A 87 9.41 7.43 -6.24
CA CYS A 87 8.22 7.18 -5.43
C CYS A 87 7.12 6.51 -6.24
N THR A 88 7.04 6.76 -7.55
CA THR A 88 5.97 6.25 -8.42
C THR A 88 6.08 4.74 -8.54
N SER A 89 5.03 4.02 -8.14
CA SER A 89 4.98 2.56 -8.22
C SER A 89 4.09 2.08 -9.37
N ARG A 90 3.01 2.81 -9.67
CA ARG A 90 2.09 2.48 -10.75
C ARG A 90 1.39 3.72 -11.27
N VAL A 91 1.17 3.78 -12.57
CA VAL A 91 0.26 4.73 -13.22
C VAL A 91 -0.80 3.95 -13.98
N MET A 92 -2.05 4.31 -13.77
CA MET A 92 -3.21 3.79 -14.49
C MET A 92 -3.92 4.94 -15.19
N ILE A 93 -4.40 4.69 -16.41
CA ILE A 93 -5.13 5.66 -17.21
C ILE A 93 -6.45 5.06 -17.63
N ALA A 94 -7.50 5.84 -17.41
CA ALA A 94 -8.87 5.50 -17.78
C ALA A 94 -9.44 6.51 -18.79
N GLY A 95 -10.67 6.26 -19.23
CA GLY A 95 -11.42 7.19 -20.08
C GLY A 95 -11.47 8.61 -19.51
N GLY A 96 -11.59 9.61 -20.39
CA GLY A 96 -11.60 11.03 -19.99
C GLY A 96 -10.25 11.53 -19.46
N ASN A 97 -9.15 10.85 -19.78
CA ASN A 97 -7.80 11.11 -19.27
C ASN A 97 -7.75 11.17 -17.74
N GLU A 98 -8.58 10.39 -17.06
CA GLU A 98 -8.43 10.21 -15.61
C GLU A 98 -7.19 9.35 -15.35
N ILE A 99 -6.24 9.90 -14.60
CA ILE A 99 -4.99 9.25 -14.23
C ILE A 99 -5.03 8.92 -12.74
N PHE A 100 -4.56 7.73 -12.39
CA PHE A 100 -4.34 7.29 -11.01
C PHE A 100 -2.87 6.92 -10.83
N VAL A 101 -2.18 7.61 -9.95
CA VAL A 101 -0.75 7.45 -9.71
C VAL A 101 -0.54 6.91 -8.30
N TRP A 102 -0.19 5.65 -8.18
CA TRP A 102 0.25 5.07 -6.90
C TRP A 102 1.70 5.45 -6.63
N ALA A 103 1.98 5.70 -5.35
CA ALA A 103 3.34 5.93 -4.88
C ALA A 103 3.58 5.34 -3.50
N VAL A 104 4.84 5.02 -3.23
CA VAL A 104 5.33 4.65 -1.91
C VAL A 104 6.08 5.84 -1.34
N ILE A 105 5.63 6.35 -0.20
CA ILE A 105 6.08 7.61 0.39
C ILE A 105 6.56 7.36 1.83
N SER A 106 7.68 7.94 2.24
CA SER A 106 8.28 7.73 3.56
C SER A 106 7.97 8.83 4.59
N SER A 107 7.36 9.95 4.18
CA SER A 107 7.02 11.06 5.08
C SER A 107 5.93 11.98 4.52
N MET A 108 5.29 12.78 5.38
CA MET A 108 4.31 13.76 4.93
C MET A 108 4.92 14.85 4.03
N SER A 109 6.12 15.34 4.35
CA SER A 109 6.80 16.34 3.51
C SER A 109 7.20 15.77 2.14
N GLU A 110 7.51 14.47 2.04
CA GLU A 110 7.71 13.81 0.74
C GLU A 110 6.39 13.68 -0.03
N LEU A 111 5.27 13.42 0.65
CA LEU A 111 3.94 13.38 0.02
C LEU A 111 3.60 14.71 -0.64
N GLU A 112 3.79 15.83 0.06
CA GLU A 112 3.51 17.17 -0.49
C GLU A 112 4.34 17.44 -1.75
N ARG A 113 5.66 17.25 -1.68
CA ARG A 113 6.56 17.42 -2.83
C ARG A 113 6.20 16.49 -3.99
N TYR A 114 5.83 15.24 -3.67
CA TYR A 114 5.45 14.26 -4.68
C TYR A 114 4.10 14.60 -5.34
N ALA A 115 3.13 15.08 -4.57
CA ALA A 115 1.85 15.53 -5.10
C ALA A 115 2.04 16.70 -6.08
N ASP A 116 2.87 17.69 -5.73
CA ASP A 116 3.18 18.81 -6.62
C ASP A 116 3.92 18.37 -7.88
N PHE A 117 4.84 17.42 -7.75
CA PHE A 117 5.47 16.77 -8.90
C PHE A 117 4.42 16.14 -9.83
N VAL A 118 3.49 15.32 -9.31
CA VAL A 118 2.45 14.69 -10.14
C VAL A 118 1.55 15.75 -10.79
N ARG A 119 1.10 16.77 -10.04
CA ARG A 119 0.26 17.86 -10.57
C ARG A 119 0.91 18.55 -11.76
N ARG A 120 2.20 18.83 -11.68
CA ARG A 120 2.95 19.49 -12.76
C ARG A 120 3.18 18.56 -13.95
N GLU A 121 3.76 17.37 -13.73
CA GLU A 121 4.15 16.47 -14.82
C GLU A 121 2.93 15.89 -15.55
N ALA A 122 1.83 15.65 -14.84
CA ALA A 122 0.58 15.15 -15.41
C ALA A 122 -0.43 16.27 -15.73
N ARG A 123 -0.10 17.55 -15.51
CA ARG A 123 -1.02 18.70 -15.69
C ARG A 123 -2.39 18.44 -15.07
N MET A 124 -2.40 18.14 -13.76
CA MET A 124 -3.59 17.80 -12.96
C MET A 124 -3.82 18.87 -11.88
N PRO A 125 -4.32 20.08 -12.22
CA PRO A 125 -4.48 21.15 -11.23
C PRO A 125 -5.48 20.78 -10.12
N GLU A 126 -6.56 20.06 -10.46
CA GLU A 126 -7.59 19.60 -9.52
C GLU A 126 -7.38 18.14 -9.10
N SER A 127 -6.15 17.76 -8.76
CA SER A 127 -5.84 16.41 -8.30
C SER A 127 -6.31 16.15 -6.86
N SER A 128 -6.87 14.98 -6.60
CA SER A 128 -7.06 14.46 -5.24
C SER A 128 -5.83 13.67 -4.79
N VAL A 129 -5.45 13.82 -3.52
CA VAL A 129 -4.35 13.05 -2.90
C VAL A 129 -4.95 12.19 -1.79
N GLY A 130 -4.86 10.87 -1.93
CA GLY A 130 -5.36 9.91 -0.97
C GLY A 130 -4.22 9.10 -0.34
N ILE A 131 -4.20 9.01 0.99
CA ILE A 131 -3.31 8.10 1.72
C ILE A 131 -4.06 6.77 1.85
N LEU A 132 -3.56 5.73 1.20
CA LEU A 132 -4.21 4.42 1.15
C LEU A 132 -4.20 3.76 2.52
N ARG A 133 -5.35 3.21 2.92
CA ARG A 133 -5.38 2.27 4.04
C ARG A 133 -4.57 1.01 3.67
N PRO A 134 -3.68 0.52 4.54
CA PRO A 134 -2.90 -0.68 4.23
C PRO A 134 -3.80 -1.87 3.92
N ALA A 135 -3.63 -2.45 2.73
CA ALA A 135 -4.39 -3.61 2.26
C ALA A 135 -4.20 -4.84 3.17
N VAL A 136 -3.02 -4.95 3.81
CA VAL A 136 -2.71 -5.95 4.82
C VAL A 136 -2.22 -5.23 6.07
N ARG A 137 -2.87 -5.47 7.21
CA ARG A 137 -2.43 -4.91 8.50
C ARG A 137 -1.27 -5.72 9.05
N ALA A 138 -0.28 -5.03 9.61
CA ALA A 138 0.73 -5.69 10.42
C ALA A 138 0.05 -6.32 11.64
N ALA A 139 0.37 -7.58 11.94
CA ALA A 139 -0.12 -8.22 13.15
C ALA A 139 0.42 -7.47 14.39
N PRO A 140 -0.37 -7.35 15.48
CA PRO A 140 0.12 -6.76 16.73
C PRO A 140 1.40 -7.45 17.20
N GLY A 141 2.42 -6.67 17.56
CA GLY A 141 3.73 -7.19 17.99
C GLY A 141 4.56 -7.84 16.87
N ALA A 142 4.18 -7.69 15.59
CA ALA A 142 4.97 -8.19 14.47
C ALA A 142 6.37 -7.56 14.45
N ARG A 143 7.40 -8.40 14.59
CA ARG A 143 8.79 -7.96 14.49
C ARG A 143 9.16 -7.65 13.04
N ARG A 144 10.06 -6.68 12.85
CA ARG A 144 10.64 -6.38 11.53
C ARG A 144 11.29 -7.63 10.91
N PRO A 145 11.16 -7.83 9.59
CA PRO A 145 11.85 -8.91 8.88
C PRO A 145 13.37 -8.85 9.07
N GLY A 146 14.00 -10.02 9.14
CA GLY A 146 15.47 -10.13 9.23
C GLY A 146 16.16 -10.25 7.88
N ARG A 147 17.50 -10.33 7.87
CA ARG A 147 18.31 -10.46 6.65
C ARG A 147 17.87 -11.61 5.73
N LEU A 148 17.65 -12.80 6.30
CA LEU A 148 17.17 -13.95 5.53
C LEU A 148 15.77 -13.71 4.95
N ASP A 149 14.91 -13.02 5.68
CA ASP A 149 13.55 -12.69 5.23
C ASP A 149 13.63 -11.77 4.00
N PHE A 150 14.48 -10.74 4.03
CA PHE A 150 14.71 -9.87 2.86
C PHE A 150 15.30 -10.62 1.66
N ARG A 151 16.21 -11.58 1.89
CA ARG A 151 16.73 -12.46 0.82
C ARG A 151 15.64 -13.34 0.21
N ILE A 152 14.73 -13.87 1.02
CA ILE A 152 13.56 -14.64 0.56
C ILE A 152 12.63 -13.73 -0.26
N MET A 153 12.32 -12.52 0.24
CA MET A 153 11.51 -11.54 -0.49
C MET A 153 12.12 -11.22 -1.85
N ARG A 154 13.43 -10.92 -1.90
CA ARG A 154 14.17 -10.66 -3.14
C ARG A 154 14.10 -11.85 -4.11
N ALA A 155 14.29 -13.08 -3.61
CA ALA A 155 14.25 -14.29 -4.45
C ALA A 155 12.86 -14.60 -5.03
N LEU A 156 11.80 -14.22 -4.32
CA LEU A 156 10.39 -14.44 -4.71
C LEU A 156 9.73 -13.18 -5.30
N ARG A 157 10.49 -12.11 -5.49
CA ARG A 157 9.97 -10.80 -5.90
C ARG A 157 9.31 -10.85 -7.27
N GLU A 158 9.93 -11.52 -8.22
CA GLU A 158 9.38 -11.62 -9.58
C GLU A 158 8.21 -12.59 -9.64
N ASP A 159 8.36 -13.77 -9.03
CA ASP A 159 7.33 -14.80 -9.00
C ASP A 159 7.42 -15.63 -7.72
N CYS A 160 6.40 -15.51 -6.87
CA CYS A 160 6.31 -16.23 -5.60
C CYS A 160 6.02 -17.73 -5.79
N ARG A 161 5.69 -18.16 -7.02
CA ARG A 161 5.49 -19.57 -7.37
C ARG A 161 6.80 -20.34 -7.56
N ARG A 162 7.96 -19.67 -7.48
CA ARG A 162 9.27 -20.33 -7.56
C ARG A 162 9.34 -21.47 -6.54
N PRO A 163 9.77 -22.69 -6.94
CA PRO A 163 9.87 -23.81 -6.02
C PRO A 163 10.75 -23.49 -4.81
N LEU A 164 10.24 -23.70 -3.59
CA LEU A 164 10.95 -23.35 -2.35
C LEU A 164 12.29 -24.10 -2.20
N VAL A 165 12.43 -25.28 -2.83
CA VAL A 165 13.69 -26.03 -2.92
C VAL A 165 14.75 -25.26 -3.71
N SER A 166 14.37 -24.71 -4.86
CA SER A 166 15.26 -23.88 -5.69
C SER A 166 15.64 -22.60 -4.95
N VAL A 167 14.68 -21.96 -4.29
CA VAL A 167 14.93 -20.76 -3.46
C VAL A 167 15.90 -21.09 -2.32
N GLY A 168 15.65 -22.17 -1.59
CA GLY A 168 16.51 -22.63 -0.50
C GLY A 168 17.95 -22.87 -0.96
N ARG A 169 18.13 -23.62 -2.06
CA ARG A 169 19.44 -23.85 -2.68
C ARG A 169 20.17 -22.54 -2.99
N SER A 170 19.49 -21.58 -3.62
CA SER A 170 20.10 -20.27 -3.95
C SER A 170 20.44 -19.41 -2.74
N LEU A 171 19.83 -19.69 -1.59
CA LEU A 171 20.03 -18.93 -0.35
C LEU A 171 20.92 -19.65 0.68
N GLY A 172 21.31 -20.90 0.42
CA GLY A 172 22.08 -21.72 1.36
C GLY A 172 21.26 -22.23 2.56
N VAL A 173 19.94 -22.39 2.42
CA VAL A 173 19.04 -22.86 3.49
C VAL A 173 18.09 -23.95 2.98
N SER A 174 17.51 -24.74 3.90
CA SER A 174 16.53 -25.76 3.50
C SER A 174 15.21 -25.15 3.01
N ALA A 175 14.51 -25.86 2.12
CA ALA A 175 13.16 -25.49 1.66
C ALA A 175 12.18 -25.33 2.83
N ARG A 176 12.33 -26.16 3.88
CA ARG A 176 11.55 -26.08 5.11
C ARG A 176 11.76 -24.75 5.83
N THR A 177 13.00 -24.26 5.91
CA THR A 177 13.30 -22.94 6.48
C THR A 177 12.68 -21.82 5.66
N VAL A 178 12.81 -21.85 4.33
CA VAL A 178 12.16 -20.86 3.45
C VAL A 178 10.65 -20.85 3.66
N GLY A 179 10.00 -22.02 3.64
CA GLY A 179 8.57 -22.14 3.82
C GLY A 179 8.09 -21.63 5.18
N ARG A 180 8.83 -21.93 6.26
CA ARG A 180 8.53 -21.41 7.61
C ARG A 180 8.63 -19.88 7.67
N ARG A 181 9.68 -19.30 7.08
CA ARG A 181 9.89 -17.84 7.06
C ARG A 181 8.82 -17.14 6.21
N LEU A 182 8.53 -17.65 5.02
CA LEU A 182 7.49 -17.09 4.14
C LEU A 182 6.11 -17.13 4.80
N ARG A 183 5.76 -18.24 5.46
CA ARG A 183 4.52 -18.36 6.23
C ARG A 183 4.42 -17.28 7.30
N ARG A 184 5.48 -17.15 8.12
CA ARG A 184 5.56 -16.09 9.14
C ARG A 184 5.39 -14.70 8.53
N LEU A 185 6.10 -14.38 7.45
CA LEU A 185 6.01 -13.08 6.78
C LEU A 185 4.59 -12.78 6.30
N THR A 186 3.89 -13.82 5.82
CA THR A 186 2.49 -13.72 5.38
C THR A 186 1.56 -13.50 6.58
N GLU A 187 1.69 -14.32 7.62
CA GLU A 187 0.88 -14.25 8.85
C GLU A 187 1.07 -12.93 9.60
N THR A 188 2.29 -12.38 9.62
CA THR A 188 2.56 -11.08 10.25
C THR A 188 2.16 -9.89 9.38
N GLY A 189 1.75 -10.13 8.13
CA GLY A 189 1.43 -9.08 7.16
C GLY A 189 2.64 -8.33 6.62
N ALA A 190 3.85 -8.88 6.72
CA ALA A 190 5.09 -8.24 6.25
C ALA A 190 5.26 -8.25 4.73
N VAL A 191 4.49 -9.10 4.05
CA VAL A 191 4.45 -9.21 2.59
C VAL A 191 3.01 -9.24 2.12
N ARG A 192 2.81 -8.77 0.89
CA ARG A 192 1.55 -8.93 0.14
C ARG A 192 1.86 -9.48 -1.25
N THR A 193 0.83 -9.92 -1.96
CA THR A 193 0.91 -10.54 -3.29
C THR A 193 -0.19 -9.90 -4.11
N PRO A 194 0.11 -8.78 -4.79
CA PRO A 194 -0.90 -8.10 -5.58
C PRO A 194 -1.42 -9.04 -6.66
N LEU A 195 -2.71 -8.95 -6.96
CA LEU A 195 -3.35 -9.76 -7.98
C LEU A 195 -2.76 -9.39 -9.37
N PRO A 196 -2.03 -10.29 -10.05
CA PRO A 196 -1.31 -9.95 -11.27
C PRO A 196 -2.20 -10.22 -12.49
N VAL A 197 -3.45 -9.78 -12.44
CA VAL A 197 -4.38 -9.94 -13.57
C VAL A 197 -4.25 -8.79 -14.54
N ARG A 198 -4.23 -9.11 -15.83
CA ARG A 198 -4.34 -8.16 -16.93
C ARG A 198 -5.60 -8.51 -17.73
N PRO A 199 -6.78 -8.04 -17.30
CA PRO A 199 -8.06 -8.38 -17.93
C PRO A 199 -8.07 -8.16 -19.45
N PHE A 200 -7.43 -7.08 -19.92
CA PHE A 200 -7.37 -6.70 -21.32
C PHE A 200 -6.79 -7.77 -22.25
N ASN A 201 -5.87 -8.61 -21.75
CA ASN A 201 -5.27 -9.67 -22.55
C ASN A 201 -6.27 -10.80 -22.87
N ALA A 202 -7.40 -10.85 -22.17
CA ALA A 202 -8.51 -11.74 -22.44
C ALA A 202 -9.63 -11.12 -23.31
N GLY A 203 -9.49 -9.84 -23.68
CA GLY A 203 -10.60 -9.05 -24.23
C GLY A 203 -11.60 -8.55 -23.18
N ASP A 204 -11.35 -8.83 -21.89
CA ASP A 204 -12.21 -8.39 -20.79
C ASP A 204 -11.93 -6.92 -20.42
N LEU A 205 -12.90 -6.29 -19.77
CA LEU A 205 -12.86 -4.90 -19.33
C LEU A 205 -12.37 -4.77 -17.89
N LEU A 206 -11.47 -3.81 -17.66
CA LEU A 206 -11.13 -3.29 -16.34
C LEU A 206 -11.75 -1.89 -16.20
N ALA A 207 -12.47 -1.66 -15.11
CA ALA A 207 -13.04 -0.36 -14.81
C ALA A 207 -12.67 0.07 -13.40
N VAL A 208 -12.62 1.39 -13.20
CA VAL A 208 -12.52 2.02 -11.88
C VAL A 208 -13.82 2.75 -11.60
N LEU A 209 -14.43 2.44 -10.46
CA LEU A 209 -15.61 3.11 -9.94
C LEU A 209 -15.17 4.02 -8.79
N ARG A 210 -15.12 5.33 -9.05
CA ARG A 210 -14.89 6.34 -8.01
C ARG A 210 -16.18 6.58 -7.27
N MET A 211 -16.22 6.23 -5.99
CA MET A 211 -17.41 6.24 -5.16
C MET A 211 -17.30 7.26 -4.04
N ARG A 212 -18.38 8.02 -3.82
CA ARG A 212 -18.63 8.75 -2.58
C ARG A 212 -19.59 7.95 -1.72
N LEU A 213 -19.16 7.61 -0.51
CA LEU A 213 -19.93 6.79 0.43
C LEU A 213 -20.81 7.67 1.32
N ARG A 214 -22.01 7.19 1.67
CA ARG A 214 -22.90 7.88 2.64
C ARG A 214 -22.26 7.93 4.03
N GLU A 215 -21.70 6.80 4.43
CA GLU A 215 -21.03 6.60 5.72
C GLU A 215 -19.61 6.13 5.42
N PRO A 216 -18.58 6.94 5.73
CA PRO A 216 -17.20 6.53 5.60
C PRO A 216 -16.96 5.26 6.40
N ARG A 217 -16.53 4.18 5.75
CA ARG A 217 -16.24 2.93 6.46
C ARG A 217 -14.97 3.08 7.28
N SER A 218 -15.04 2.72 8.55
CA SER A 218 -13.87 2.62 9.43
C SER A 218 -12.91 1.48 9.03
N ARG A 219 -13.37 0.53 8.21
CA ARG A 219 -12.61 -0.64 7.76
C ARG A 219 -12.80 -0.91 6.27
N GLN A 220 -11.70 -1.27 5.60
CA GLN A 220 -11.73 -1.83 4.25
C GLN A 220 -12.53 -3.14 4.29
N PRO A 221 -13.45 -3.39 3.34
CA PRO A 221 -14.18 -4.65 3.30
C PRO A 221 -13.20 -5.81 3.21
N ALA A 222 -13.37 -6.83 4.07
CA ALA A 222 -12.58 -8.04 3.97
C ALA A 222 -12.72 -8.63 2.56
N ALA A 223 -11.63 -9.14 1.99
CA ALA A 223 -11.59 -9.65 0.62
C ALA A 223 -12.68 -10.70 0.30
N GLY A 224 -13.20 -11.41 1.31
CA GLY A 224 -14.30 -12.39 1.19
C GLY A 224 -15.71 -11.79 1.08
N GLY A 225 -15.90 -10.49 1.36
CA GLY A 225 -17.22 -9.83 1.29
C GLY A 225 -17.47 -9.00 0.03
N LEU A 226 -16.54 -9.02 -0.93
CA LEU A 226 -16.66 -8.26 -2.17
C LEU A 226 -17.47 -9.03 -3.22
N PRO A 227 -18.40 -8.37 -3.96
CA PRO A 227 -19.12 -8.99 -5.05
C PRO A 227 -18.19 -9.66 -6.09
N PRO A 228 -18.67 -10.70 -6.80
CA PRO A 228 -17.97 -11.25 -7.96
C PRO A 228 -17.59 -10.16 -8.96
N GLY A 229 -16.41 -10.26 -9.56
CA GLY A 229 -15.88 -9.26 -10.50
C GLY A 229 -15.26 -8.02 -9.85
N VAL A 230 -15.40 -7.78 -8.54
CA VAL A 230 -14.68 -6.69 -7.85
C VAL A 230 -13.27 -7.16 -7.49
N LEU A 231 -12.23 -6.59 -8.10
CA LEU A 231 -10.83 -6.91 -7.83
C LEU A 231 -10.42 -6.45 -6.41
N SER A 232 -10.61 -5.17 -6.14
CA SER A 232 -10.35 -4.56 -4.83
C SER A 232 -11.22 -3.32 -4.63
N VAL A 233 -11.33 -2.88 -3.38
CA VAL A 233 -11.89 -1.58 -3.02
C VAL A 233 -10.85 -0.87 -2.18
N GLU A 234 -10.32 0.23 -2.71
CA GLU A 234 -9.36 1.07 -2.02
C GLU A 234 -10.06 2.19 -1.27
N SER A 235 -9.58 2.48 -0.07
CA SER A 235 -10.12 3.54 0.81
C SER A 235 -8.97 4.36 1.37
N PHE A 236 -9.27 5.61 1.73
CA PHE A 236 -8.25 6.58 2.10
C PHE A 236 -8.43 7.05 3.55
N THR A 237 -7.33 7.27 4.26
CA THR A 237 -7.38 7.74 5.66
C THR A 237 -7.73 9.22 5.75
N ASN A 238 -7.24 10.04 4.82
CA ASN A 238 -7.38 11.50 4.82
C ASN A 238 -8.62 12.01 4.06
N ILE A 239 -9.18 11.22 3.14
CA ILE A 239 -10.43 11.52 2.41
C ILE A 239 -11.42 10.36 2.51
N PRO A 240 -11.88 10.02 3.74
CA PRO A 240 -12.55 8.75 4.02
C PRO A 240 -13.95 8.62 3.38
N GLN A 241 -14.54 9.73 2.92
CA GLN A 241 -15.79 9.75 2.15
C GLN A 241 -15.62 9.20 0.73
N TRP A 242 -14.40 9.12 0.21
CA TRP A 242 -14.09 8.61 -1.12
C TRP A 242 -13.52 7.18 -1.06
N SER A 243 -13.88 6.36 -2.07
CA SER A 243 -13.31 5.03 -2.28
C SER A 243 -13.23 4.70 -3.77
N LEU A 244 -12.30 3.84 -4.16
CA LEU A 244 -12.14 3.39 -5.54
C LEU A 244 -12.39 1.88 -5.63
N GLY A 245 -13.39 1.48 -6.40
CA GLY A 245 -13.65 0.08 -6.72
C GLY A 245 -13.02 -0.31 -8.04
N PHE A 246 -12.15 -1.32 -8.05
CA PHE A 246 -11.57 -1.86 -9.28
C PHE A 246 -12.39 -3.06 -9.74
N LEU A 247 -12.96 -2.99 -10.95
CA LEU A 247 -13.94 -3.93 -11.48
C LEU A 247 -13.37 -4.67 -12.68
N TRP A 248 -13.58 -5.98 -12.76
CA TRP A 248 -13.24 -6.82 -13.90
C TRP A 248 -14.51 -7.48 -14.44
N GLY A 249 -14.98 -7.01 -15.60
CA GLY A 249 -16.13 -7.57 -16.31
C GLY A 249 -15.77 -8.06 -17.71
N ARG A 250 -16.53 -9.01 -18.24
CA ARG A 250 -16.30 -9.57 -19.60
C ARG A 250 -16.74 -8.61 -20.70
N ASP A 251 -17.76 -7.84 -20.43
CA ASP A 251 -18.37 -6.86 -21.33
C ASP A 251 -19.02 -5.74 -20.52
N LEU A 252 -19.62 -4.77 -21.21
CA LEU A 252 -20.24 -3.60 -20.56
C LEU A 252 -21.42 -3.99 -19.66
N SER A 253 -22.20 -5.00 -20.03
CA SER A 253 -23.35 -5.47 -19.24
C SER A 253 -22.89 -6.12 -17.94
N ASP A 254 -21.84 -6.94 -18.00
CA ASP A 254 -21.21 -7.55 -16.83
C ASP A 254 -20.63 -6.47 -15.89
N VAL A 255 -19.92 -5.47 -16.43
CA VAL A 255 -19.42 -4.33 -15.62
C VAL A 255 -20.57 -3.55 -14.97
N ALA A 256 -21.68 -3.31 -15.69
CA ALA A 256 -22.84 -2.64 -15.15
C ALA A 256 -23.47 -3.42 -13.97
N ALA A 257 -23.58 -4.75 -14.10
CA ALA A 257 -24.07 -5.61 -13.03
C ALA A 257 -23.15 -5.61 -11.80
N ILE A 258 -21.82 -5.69 -12.01
CA ILE A 258 -20.82 -5.62 -10.94
C ILE A 258 -20.86 -4.27 -10.23
N ARG A 259 -20.95 -3.17 -10.99
CA ARG A 259 -21.11 -1.81 -10.46
C ARG A 259 -22.32 -1.72 -9.53
N GLN A 260 -23.49 -2.15 -9.98
CA GLN A 260 -24.71 -2.11 -9.19
C GLN A 260 -24.61 -2.97 -7.92
N ALA A 261 -23.96 -4.14 -8.00
CA ALA A 261 -23.72 -4.97 -6.83
C ALA A 261 -22.79 -4.28 -5.82
N LEU A 262 -21.73 -3.61 -6.30
CA LEU A 262 -20.80 -2.89 -5.45
C LEU A 262 -21.47 -1.67 -4.80
N GLU A 263 -22.20 -0.85 -5.56
CA GLU A 263 -22.91 0.33 -5.07
C GLU A 263 -23.90 -0.04 -3.94
N ARG A 264 -24.70 -1.10 -4.15
CA ARG A 264 -25.61 -1.64 -3.12
C ARG A 264 -24.87 -2.09 -1.87
N SER A 265 -23.78 -2.84 -2.05
CA SER A 265 -22.99 -3.36 -0.92
C SER A 265 -22.25 -2.28 -0.14
N THR A 266 -22.01 -1.10 -0.73
CA THR A 266 -21.19 -0.02 -0.15
C THR A 266 -22.00 1.18 0.34
N ARG A 267 -23.33 1.22 0.09
CA ARG A 267 -24.17 2.42 0.34
C ARG A 267 -23.59 3.64 -0.37
N CYS A 268 -23.16 3.45 -1.62
CA CYS A 268 -22.65 4.50 -2.49
C CYS A 268 -23.76 5.53 -2.78
N VAL A 269 -23.44 6.82 -2.66
CA VAL A 269 -24.38 7.93 -2.96
C VAL A 269 -24.08 8.54 -4.33
N PHE A 270 -22.83 8.41 -4.79
CA PHE A 270 -22.39 8.95 -6.08
C PHE A 270 -21.24 8.10 -6.61
N GLY A 271 -21.34 7.66 -7.86
CA GLY A 271 -20.36 6.80 -8.52
C GLY A 271 -20.03 7.31 -9.92
N VAL A 272 -18.74 7.44 -10.23
CA VAL A 272 -18.26 7.69 -11.60
C VAL A 272 -17.50 6.46 -12.05
N LEU A 273 -17.93 5.86 -13.16
CA LEU A 273 -17.31 4.68 -13.74
C LEU A 273 -16.43 5.10 -14.93
N ASN A 274 -15.16 4.72 -14.91
CA ASN A 274 -14.24 4.91 -16.02
C ASN A 274 -13.59 3.58 -16.42
N PHE A 275 -13.48 3.35 -17.72
CA PHE A 275 -12.80 2.16 -18.25
C PHE A 275 -11.30 2.42 -18.33
N VAL A 276 -10.54 1.56 -17.68
CA VAL A 276 -9.09 1.57 -17.71
C VAL A 276 -8.66 1.03 -19.06
N TRP A 277 -7.65 1.63 -19.67
CA TRP A 277 -7.09 1.13 -20.94
C TRP A 277 -5.56 1.03 -20.91
N LEU A 278 -4.91 1.57 -19.87
CA LEU A 278 -3.47 1.45 -19.68
C LEU A 278 -3.10 1.34 -18.21
N VAL A 279 -2.18 0.42 -17.92
CA VAL A 279 -1.53 0.29 -16.60
C VAL A 279 -0.03 0.14 -16.82
N ARG A 280 0.78 0.92 -16.10
CA ARG A 280 2.24 0.83 -16.09
C ARG A 280 2.79 0.77 -14.67
N ASP A 281 3.62 -0.22 -14.41
CA ASP A 281 4.31 -0.40 -13.13
C ASP A 281 5.74 0.14 -13.23
N TYR A 282 6.25 0.69 -12.12
CA TYR A 282 7.60 1.24 -12.01
C TYR A 282 8.29 0.72 -10.74
N PRO A 283 9.62 0.49 -10.78
CA PRO A 283 10.38 0.23 -9.58
C PRO A 283 10.48 1.50 -8.73
N THR A 284 10.44 1.33 -7.41
CA THR A 284 10.45 2.41 -6.42
C THR A 284 11.78 2.49 -5.65
N TRP A 285 11.90 3.46 -4.74
CA TRP A 285 13.02 3.51 -3.79
C TRP A 285 12.99 2.32 -2.82
N LEU A 286 11.79 1.83 -2.44
CA LEU A 286 11.63 0.71 -1.52
C LEU A 286 12.25 -0.57 -2.09
N ASP A 287 12.17 -0.72 -3.41
CA ASP A 287 12.81 -1.79 -4.16
C ASP A 287 14.33 -1.81 -4.01
N LYS A 288 14.97 -0.62 -3.98
CA LYS A 288 16.41 -0.47 -3.75
C LYS A 288 16.78 -0.75 -2.28
N VAL A 289 15.99 -0.25 -1.33
CA VAL A 289 16.16 -0.51 0.10
C VAL A 289 16.11 -2.01 0.40
N MET A 290 15.15 -2.71 -0.19
CA MET A 290 15.01 -4.16 -0.09
C MET A 290 16.23 -4.93 -0.61
N ALA A 291 16.75 -4.53 -1.78
CA ALA A 291 17.93 -5.15 -2.35
C ALA A 291 19.15 -5.03 -1.43
N ARG A 292 19.35 -3.84 -0.85
CA ARG A 292 20.41 -3.55 0.12
C ARG A 292 20.25 -4.35 1.41
N LEU A 293 19.06 -4.38 2.00
CA LEU A 293 18.80 -5.09 3.25
C LEU A 293 18.98 -6.61 3.12
N ALA A 294 18.76 -7.17 1.92
CA ALA A 294 19.06 -8.56 1.62
C ALA A 294 20.58 -8.86 1.67
N GLU A 295 21.41 -7.87 1.33
CA GLU A 295 22.88 -7.99 1.32
C GLU A 295 23.46 -7.72 2.71
N THR A 296 23.14 -6.58 3.30
CA THR A 296 23.78 -6.08 4.53
C THR A 296 23.07 -6.50 5.83
N GLY A 297 21.82 -6.98 5.72
CA GLY A 297 20.95 -7.12 6.88
C GLY A 297 20.50 -5.77 7.48
N PRO A 298 19.64 -5.79 8.51
CA PRO A 298 19.06 -4.58 9.10
C PRO A 298 20.05 -3.69 9.87
N GLY A 299 21.31 -4.12 10.08
CA GLY A 299 22.32 -3.39 10.86
C GLY A 299 23.68 -3.20 10.18
N GLY A 300 23.81 -3.44 8.87
CA GLY A 300 25.08 -3.22 8.16
C GLY A 300 25.42 -1.74 7.92
N PRO A 301 26.67 -1.39 7.58
CA PRO A 301 27.12 -0.01 7.48
C PRO A 301 26.25 0.77 6.49
N ALA A 302 25.87 1.94 6.95
CA ALA A 302 25.08 2.94 6.25
C ALA A 302 25.86 3.55 5.05
N GLY A 303 26.29 2.76 4.05
CA GLY A 303 26.74 3.25 2.73
C GLY A 303 25.68 4.14 2.05
N PRO A 304 26.05 4.98 1.07
CA PRO A 304 25.71 6.41 0.97
C PRO A 304 24.22 6.79 0.88
N ALA A 305 23.29 5.83 0.79
CA ALA A 305 21.86 6.06 1.07
C ALA A 305 21.47 5.85 2.56
N GLY A 306 22.45 5.66 3.44
CA GLY A 306 22.25 5.48 4.89
C GLY A 306 22.72 6.67 5.75
N ARG A 307 23.38 7.66 5.15
CA ARG A 307 23.77 8.93 5.79
C ARG A 307 23.72 10.16 4.85
N ALA A 308 23.38 10.02 3.56
CA ALA A 308 22.90 11.16 2.77
C ALA A 308 21.39 11.26 2.95
N GLY A 309 20.93 12.37 3.52
CA GLY A 309 19.53 12.60 3.88
C GLY A 309 18.57 12.42 2.70
N LEU A 310 17.65 11.47 2.85
CA LEU A 310 16.24 11.76 2.61
C LEU A 310 15.72 12.29 3.95
N PRO A 311 15.00 13.41 4.00
CA PRO A 311 14.64 14.04 5.24
C PRO A 311 13.77 13.06 6.03
N ARG A 312 14.38 12.45 7.05
CA ARG A 312 13.61 12.17 8.25
C ARG A 312 13.07 13.54 8.63
N GLY A 313 11.75 13.64 8.73
CA GLY A 313 11.18 14.63 9.63
C GLY A 313 11.61 14.22 11.03
N ASP A 314 12.90 14.39 11.34
CA ASP A 314 13.27 14.99 12.59
C ASP A 314 12.47 16.29 12.54
N LEU A 315 11.36 16.37 13.27
CA LEU A 315 10.99 17.66 13.82
C LEU A 315 12.32 18.17 14.35
N ASP A 316 12.81 19.28 13.78
CA ASP A 316 14.06 19.90 14.22
C ASP A 316 14.06 19.86 15.75
N VAL A 317 15.21 19.67 16.39
CA VAL A 317 15.26 19.70 17.86
C VAL A 317 14.50 20.94 18.36
N HIS A 318 14.56 22.04 17.61
CA HIS A 318 13.69 23.19 17.80
C HIS A 318 12.18 22.88 17.63
N THR A 319 11.72 22.32 16.51
CA THR A 319 10.29 22.05 16.26
C THR A 319 9.64 21.03 17.22
N ARG A 320 10.34 19.95 17.61
CA ARG A 320 9.79 18.98 18.60
C ARG A 320 9.70 19.60 19.99
N LEU A 321 10.73 20.37 20.38
CA LEU A 321 10.77 21.05 21.67
C LEU A 321 9.73 22.19 21.70
N ASP A 322 9.53 22.91 20.60
CA ASP A 322 8.53 23.98 20.49
C ASP A 322 7.10 23.43 20.50
N THR A 323 6.85 22.31 19.82
CA THR A 323 5.54 21.66 19.84
C THR A 323 5.19 21.21 21.26
N TYR A 324 6.14 20.60 21.96
CA TYR A 324 5.97 20.21 23.35
C TYR A 324 5.85 21.43 24.29
N ARG A 325 6.66 22.47 24.07
CA ARG A 325 6.65 23.70 24.87
C ARG A 325 5.32 24.44 24.77
N ARG A 326 4.69 24.51 23.59
CA ARG A 326 3.37 25.13 23.41
C ARG A 326 2.27 24.38 24.15
N ALA A 327 2.24 23.06 24.03
CA ALA A 327 1.28 22.23 24.77
C ALA A 327 1.48 22.34 26.29
N LEU A 328 2.74 22.40 26.74
CA LEU A 328 3.09 22.57 28.13
C LEU A 328 2.76 23.97 28.67
N ALA A 329 2.92 25.02 27.86
CA ALA A 329 2.54 26.38 28.22
C ALA A 329 1.02 26.53 28.36
N GLN A 330 0.25 25.90 27.47
CA GLN A 330 -1.21 25.85 27.54
C GLN A 330 -1.69 25.18 28.84
N ALA A 331 -1.10 24.03 29.19
CA ALA A 331 -1.44 23.31 30.43
C ALA A 331 -0.95 24.03 31.70
N LEU A 332 -0.09 25.05 31.58
CA LEU A 332 0.42 25.85 32.70
C LEU A 332 -0.20 27.26 32.75
N GLU A 333 -1.17 27.56 31.88
CA GLU A 333 -1.81 28.88 31.79
C GLU A 333 -2.46 29.28 33.14
N ASP A 334 -3.13 28.33 33.80
CA ASP A 334 -3.78 28.53 35.11
C ASP A 334 -2.88 28.13 36.30
N GLY A 335 -1.60 27.82 36.04
CA GLY A 335 -0.59 27.47 37.07
C GLY A 335 -0.75 26.07 37.71
N VAL A 336 -1.82 25.34 37.38
CA VAL A 336 -2.13 23.99 37.88
C VAL A 336 -2.35 23.06 36.69
N ILE A 337 -1.57 21.98 36.60
CA ILE A 337 -1.77 20.91 35.61
C ILE A 337 -2.75 19.91 36.22
N THR A 338 -3.88 19.67 35.55
CA THR A 338 -4.86 18.65 35.94
C THR A 338 -4.39 17.23 35.59
N ASP A 339 -5.01 16.21 36.19
CA ASP A 339 -4.66 14.80 35.94
C ASP A 339 -4.84 14.41 34.45
N ASP A 340 -5.86 14.96 33.79
CA ASP A 340 -6.14 14.75 32.37
C ASP A 340 -5.07 15.40 31.47
N GLU A 341 -4.63 16.60 31.81
CA GLU A 341 -3.54 17.29 31.11
C GLU A 341 -2.20 16.58 31.31
N GLU A 342 -1.95 16.02 32.50
CA GLU A 342 -0.76 15.22 32.73
C GLU A 342 -0.75 13.94 31.87
N ALA A 343 -1.89 13.27 31.72
CA ALA A 343 -2.01 12.10 30.85
C ALA A 343 -1.72 12.45 29.38
N ILE A 344 -2.24 13.58 28.89
CA ILE A 344 -2.01 14.07 27.53
C ILE A 344 -0.55 14.46 27.34
N LEU A 345 0.04 15.21 28.28
CA LEU A 345 1.44 15.63 28.23
C LEU A 345 2.38 14.43 28.28
N ARG A 346 2.04 13.36 29.01
CA ARG A 346 2.82 12.11 29.06
C ARG A 346 2.82 11.40 27.71
N ALA A 347 1.66 11.22 27.10
CA ALA A 347 1.54 10.63 25.76
C ALA A 347 2.28 11.46 24.70
N LEU A 348 2.18 12.80 24.76
CA LEU A 348 2.86 13.70 23.84
C LEU A 348 4.39 13.65 24.02
N ARG A 349 4.85 13.59 25.27
CA ARG A 349 6.28 13.48 25.63
C ARG A 349 6.90 12.20 25.08
N GLU A 350 6.18 11.07 25.17
CA GLU A 350 6.61 9.78 24.62
C GLU A 350 6.62 9.79 23.09
N SER A 351 5.61 10.40 22.46
CA SER A 351 5.53 10.51 21.00
C SER A 351 6.59 11.43 20.38
N LEU A 352 7.08 12.42 21.11
CA LEU A 352 8.06 13.42 20.65
C LEU A 352 9.49 13.13 21.13
N ASP A 353 9.70 11.97 21.77
CA ASP A 353 10.99 11.55 22.36
C ASP A 353 11.61 12.62 23.28
N ILE A 354 10.76 13.23 24.13
CA ILE A 354 11.18 14.26 25.09
C ILE A 354 11.62 13.58 26.39
N SER A 355 12.88 13.78 26.76
CA SER A 355 13.42 13.24 28.01
C SER A 355 12.80 13.92 29.23
N HIS A 356 12.80 13.23 30.37
CA HIS A 356 12.38 13.84 31.65
C HIS A 356 13.23 15.07 32.01
N ARG A 357 14.49 15.14 31.55
CA ARG A 357 15.38 16.28 31.78
C ARG A 357 14.97 17.51 30.95
N GLU A 358 14.61 17.32 29.68
CA GLU A 358 14.08 18.39 28.81
C GLU A 358 12.74 18.90 29.32
N HIS A 359 11.83 18.01 29.69
CA HIS A 359 10.54 18.36 30.31
C HIS A 359 10.73 19.22 31.58
N ARG A 360 11.55 18.77 32.54
CA ARG A 360 11.83 19.52 33.78
C ARG A 360 12.41 20.91 33.51
N ARG A 361 13.29 21.04 32.52
CA ARG A 361 13.85 22.35 32.10
C ARG A 361 12.78 23.29 31.56
N MET A 362 11.84 22.79 30.76
CA MET A 362 10.76 23.60 30.20
C MET A 362 9.73 24.01 31.26
N VAL A 363 9.37 23.09 32.17
CA VAL A 363 8.48 23.40 33.30
C VAL A 363 9.09 24.52 34.17
N ALA A 364 10.39 24.43 34.46
CA ALA A 364 11.09 25.45 35.24
C ALA A 364 11.19 26.81 34.50
N ALA A 365 11.25 26.81 33.16
CA ALA A 365 11.31 28.02 32.35
C ALA A 365 9.93 28.67 32.09
N LEU A 366 8.84 27.91 32.24
CA LEU A 366 7.46 28.36 31.98
C LEU A 366 6.70 28.69 33.27
N ARG A 367 7.09 28.15 34.42
CA ARG A 367 6.55 28.60 35.70
C ARG A 367 7.06 30.02 36.01
N PRO A 368 6.19 31.00 36.28
CA PRO A 368 6.64 32.31 36.74
C PRO A 368 7.46 32.14 38.02
N ALA A 369 8.53 32.93 38.15
CA ALA A 369 9.25 33.04 39.41
C ALA A 369 8.23 33.44 40.48
N LYS A 370 8.08 32.62 41.52
CA LYS A 370 7.36 33.04 42.72
C LYS A 370 8.11 34.24 43.30
N GLU A 371 7.50 35.42 43.26
CA GLU A 371 7.78 36.47 44.26
C GLU A 371 7.33 35.99 45.64
#